data_AF-A0A671SFL7-F1
#
_entry.id   AF-A0A671SFL7-F1
#
_cell.length_a   1.000
_cell.length_b   1.000
_cell.length_c   1.000
_cell.angle_alpha   90.00
_cell.angle_beta   90.00
_cell.angle_gamma   90.00
#
_symmetry.space_group_name_H-M   'P 1'
#
loop_
_entity.id
_entity.type
_entity.pdbx_description
1 polymer ?
#
loop_
_entity_poly.entity_id
_entity_poly.type
_entity_poly.pdbx_seq_one_letter_code
_entity_poly.pdbx_strand_id
1 'polypeptide(L)'
;ATIRQALFHYRKVDIVCHIQATSPCLHPHHIREALQMITEQGCDYVFSVVRRHQFRWEEVDKKDCKNPTSLNIDVAHRPRRQDWHGELYENGSFYFSTRKALENGLKQLGKIAYYEMLPEYSVDIDVDIDWPVAEQRVLRFGYFGREENAAVRLFLCKVSGCLTNGQIFTSVSGEDHVAINARDVAGIQMLQRENIEVILMSCVNEPLSRGLLEKVAQLAGCGLWFGEQLNGLEVERLMKEKKLRWDKVAFMGSESEDREILSQVGLNGVPCDSVVADLIAAKYTCQRPAGNGAVREFAEYILMLKKKSLLQVLQEHIDRANF
;
A
#
# COMPACT_ATOMS: atom_id res chain seq x y z
N ALA A 1 -7.64 -5.85 21.93
CA ALA A 1 -8.84 -6.28 22.66
C ALA A 1 -9.34 -7.59 22.03
N THR A 2 -9.63 -8.61 22.83
CA THR A 2 -10.05 -9.93 22.32
C THR A 2 -11.47 -9.84 21.72
N ILE A 3 -11.78 -10.62 20.68
CA ILE A 3 -13.11 -10.66 20.04
C ILE A 3 -14.24 -10.81 21.07
N ARG A 4 -14.03 -11.63 22.11
CA ARG A 4 -14.99 -11.81 23.22
C ARG A 4 -15.28 -10.53 24.00
N GLN A 5 -14.26 -9.70 24.24
CA GLN A 5 -14.42 -8.44 24.94
C GLN A 5 -15.23 -7.44 24.09
N ALA A 6 -15.02 -7.43 22.77
CA ALA A 6 -15.81 -6.60 21.86
C ALA A 6 -17.28 -7.03 21.83
N LEU A 7 -17.56 -8.34 21.79
CA LEU A 7 -18.94 -8.87 21.79
C LEU A 7 -19.74 -8.48 23.05
N PHE A 8 -19.08 -8.34 24.20
CA PHE A 8 -19.71 -7.87 25.44
C PHE A 8 -20.27 -6.44 25.30
N HIS A 9 -19.53 -5.56 24.63
CA HIS A 9 -19.92 -4.15 24.45
C HIS A 9 -20.91 -3.98 23.29
N TYR A 10 -20.77 -4.76 22.21
CA TYR A 10 -21.58 -4.61 21.01
C TYR A 10 -22.71 -5.64 20.93
N ARG A 11 -23.70 -5.57 21.82
CA ARG A 11 -24.76 -6.60 21.97
C ARG A 11 -25.64 -6.87 20.73
N LYS A 12 -25.62 -6.02 19.70
CA LYS A 12 -26.43 -6.17 18.47
C LYS A 12 -25.69 -6.83 17.29
N VAL A 13 -24.48 -7.34 17.51
CA VAL A 13 -23.66 -7.95 16.44
C VAL A 13 -23.95 -9.44 16.34
N ASP A 14 -24.59 -9.86 15.25
CA ASP A 14 -24.94 -11.27 15.02
C ASP A 14 -23.84 -12.07 14.30
N ILE A 15 -23.02 -11.40 13.51
CA ILE A 15 -21.95 -11.98 12.70
C ILE A 15 -20.67 -11.22 12.96
N VAL A 16 -19.58 -11.96 13.17
CA VAL A 16 -18.25 -11.40 13.36
C VAL A 16 -17.36 -11.87 12.22
N CYS A 17 -16.66 -10.92 11.60
CA CYS A 17 -15.57 -11.19 10.67
C CYS A 17 -14.25 -10.84 11.36
N HIS A 18 -13.36 -11.81 11.52
CA HIS A 18 -12.00 -11.61 11.98
C HIS A 18 -11.07 -11.57 10.77
N ILE A 19 -10.51 -10.40 10.49
CA ILE A 19 -9.57 -10.17 9.39
C ILE A 19 -8.16 -10.10 9.99
N GLN A 20 -7.20 -10.84 9.43
CA GLN A 20 -5.81 -10.79 9.89
C GLN A 20 -4.99 -9.83 9.03
N ALA A 21 -4.21 -8.97 9.69
CA ALA A 21 -3.31 -8.02 9.01
C ALA A 21 -2.12 -8.70 8.32
N THR A 22 -1.83 -9.96 8.67
CA THR A 22 -0.75 -10.77 8.08
C THR A 22 -1.10 -11.30 6.69
N SER A 23 -2.32 -11.10 6.20
CA SER A 23 -2.76 -11.51 4.86
C SER A 23 -3.33 -10.31 4.06
N PRO A 24 -2.45 -9.40 3.56
CA PRO A 24 -2.83 -8.06 3.15
C PRO A 24 -3.49 -7.93 1.76
N CYS A 25 -3.77 -9.04 1.07
CA CYS A 25 -4.35 -9.04 -0.28
C CYS A 25 -5.88 -9.29 -0.30
N LEU A 26 -6.57 -8.89 0.77
CA LEU A 26 -8.01 -9.04 0.91
C LEU A 26 -8.79 -7.97 0.12
N HIS A 27 -9.81 -8.38 -0.62
CA HIS A 27 -10.70 -7.50 -1.37
C HIS A 27 -12.12 -7.47 -0.78
N PRO A 28 -12.90 -6.38 -1.01
CA PRO A 28 -14.29 -6.29 -0.56
C PRO A 28 -15.21 -7.39 -1.08
N HIS A 29 -14.96 -7.90 -2.30
CA HIS A 29 -15.79 -8.97 -2.86
C HIS A 29 -15.62 -10.29 -2.10
N HIS A 30 -14.40 -10.63 -1.65
CA HIS A 30 -14.16 -11.81 -0.79
C HIS A 30 -15.00 -11.75 0.49
N ILE A 31 -15.03 -10.59 1.14
CA ILE A 31 -15.82 -10.37 2.37
C ILE A 31 -17.31 -10.45 2.09
N ARG A 32 -17.78 -9.87 0.98
CA ARG A 32 -19.19 -9.88 0.61
C ARG A 32 -19.69 -11.30 0.32
N GLU A 33 -18.96 -12.05 -0.48
CA GLU A 33 -19.32 -13.40 -0.89
C GLU A 33 -19.26 -14.37 0.32
N ALA A 34 -18.23 -14.26 1.16
CA ALA A 34 -18.16 -15.05 2.40
C ALA A 34 -19.27 -14.69 3.40
N LEU A 35 -19.68 -13.41 3.47
CA LEU A 35 -20.82 -13.01 4.29
C LEU A 35 -22.12 -13.63 3.78
N GLN A 36 -22.34 -13.68 2.46
CA GLN A 36 -23.51 -14.33 1.85
C GLN A 36 -23.58 -15.82 2.23
N MET A 37 -22.44 -16.50 2.33
CA MET A 37 -22.40 -17.89 2.80
C MET A 37 -22.97 -18.06 4.22
N ILE A 38 -22.75 -17.09 5.11
CA ILE A 38 -23.37 -17.10 6.45
C ILE A 38 -24.84 -16.68 6.38
N THR A 39 -25.14 -15.55 5.74
CA THR A 39 -26.48 -14.94 5.82
C THR A 39 -27.53 -15.66 4.98
N GLU A 40 -27.15 -16.21 3.83
CA GLU A 40 -28.07 -16.81 2.86
C GLU A 40 -27.97 -18.34 2.86
N GLN A 41 -26.77 -18.90 3.04
CA GLN A 41 -26.56 -20.36 3.00
C GLN A 41 -26.54 -21.03 4.39
N GLY A 42 -26.74 -20.25 5.45
CA GLY A 42 -26.88 -20.73 6.83
C GLY A 42 -25.61 -21.31 7.43
N CYS A 43 -24.43 -20.88 6.98
CA CYS A 43 -23.16 -21.30 7.57
C CYS A 43 -22.94 -20.64 8.94
N ASP A 44 -22.46 -21.40 9.93
CA ASP A 44 -22.07 -20.89 11.25
C ASP A 44 -20.62 -20.40 11.29
N TYR A 45 -19.80 -20.92 10.39
CA TYR A 45 -18.38 -20.61 10.29
C TYR A 45 -17.90 -20.69 8.84
N VAL A 46 -17.21 -19.64 8.38
CA VAL A 46 -16.61 -19.59 7.04
C VAL A 46 -15.19 -19.05 7.16
N PHE A 47 -14.23 -19.78 6.62
CA PHE A 47 -12.82 -19.38 6.65
C PHE A 47 -12.24 -19.37 5.23
N SER A 48 -11.24 -18.50 5.01
CA SER A 48 -10.59 -18.38 3.72
C SER A 48 -9.53 -19.47 3.51
N VAL A 49 -9.47 -19.99 2.29
CA VAL A 49 -8.47 -20.97 1.86
C VAL A 49 -7.89 -20.61 0.51
N VAL A 50 -6.74 -21.16 0.18
CA VAL A 50 -6.10 -21.11 -1.14
C VAL A 50 -5.78 -22.52 -1.60
N ARG A 51 -5.93 -22.78 -2.89
CA ARG A 51 -5.53 -24.06 -3.49
C ARG A 51 -4.03 -24.07 -3.80
N ARG A 52 -3.33 -25.08 -3.29
CA ARG A 52 -1.89 -25.30 -3.54
C ARG A 52 -1.66 -26.68 -4.15
N HIS A 53 -0.63 -26.77 -4.99
CA HIS A 53 -0.25 -27.99 -5.71
C HIS A 53 1.08 -28.56 -5.18
N GLN A 54 1.31 -28.43 -3.87
CA GLN A 54 2.50 -28.92 -3.19
C GLN A 54 2.32 -30.39 -2.81
N PHE A 55 3.35 -31.20 -3.03
CA PHE A 55 3.35 -32.59 -2.57
C PHE A 55 3.89 -32.63 -1.14
N ARG A 56 3.06 -33.14 -0.23
CA ARG A 56 3.38 -33.21 1.19
C ARG A 56 3.92 -34.58 1.56
N TRP A 57 4.87 -34.58 2.47
CA TRP A 57 5.54 -35.77 2.98
C TRP A 57 5.59 -35.69 4.50
N GLU A 58 5.51 -36.85 5.13
CA GLU A 58 5.70 -36.96 6.57
C GLU A 58 7.12 -36.55 6.98
N GLU A 59 7.22 -35.86 8.11
CA GLU A 59 8.49 -35.67 8.77
C GLU A 59 8.90 -36.97 9.47
N VAL A 60 10.17 -37.35 9.32
CA VAL A 60 10.72 -38.54 9.96
C VAL A 60 11.94 -38.15 10.77
N ASP A 61 12.00 -38.59 12.03
CA ASP A 61 13.21 -38.44 12.83
C ASP A 61 14.34 -39.23 12.15
N LYS A 62 15.47 -38.56 11.91
CA LYS A 62 16.65 -39.18 11.30
C LYS A 62 17.14 -40.42 12.07
N LYS A 63 16.78 -40.55 13.35
CA LYS A 63 17.10 -41.70 14.20
C LYS A 63 16.19 -42.91 13.96
N ASP A 64 15.02 -42.71 13.39
CA ASP A 64 13.94 -43.72 13.38
C ASP A 64 14.06 -44.74 12.23
N CYS A 65 15.07 -44.64 11.35
CA CYS A 65 15.31 -45.53 10.20
C CYS A 65 14.06 -45.81 9.32
N LYS A 66 13.04 -44.95 9.40
CA LYS A 66 11.80 -45.05 8.61
C LYS A 66 11.95 -44.24 7.32
N ASN A 67 11.29 -44.70 6.27
CA ASN A 67 11.16 -43.93 5.04
C ASN A 67 9.99 -42.93 5.20
N PRO A 68 10.12 -41.69 4.69
CA PRO A 68 9.00 -40.75 4.67
C PRO A 68 7.91 -41.26 3.73
N THR A 69 6.65 -41.14 4.16
CA THR A 69 5.50 -41.45 3.29
C THR A 69 4.88 -40.16 2.75
N SER A 70 4.27 -40.23 1.57
CA SER A 70 3.56 -39.07 1.02
C SER A 70 2.18 -38.95 1.65
N LEU A 71 1.79 -37.73 1.98
CA LEU A 71 0.50 -37.42 2.60
C LEU A 71 -0.64 -37.23 1.60
N ASN A 72 -0.34 -36.91 0.34
CA ASN A 72 -1.36 -36.44 -0.60
C ASN A 72 -1.21 -36.92 -2.05
N ILE A 73 -0.23 -37.78 -2.34
CA ILE A 73 -0.07 -38.40 -3.67
C ILE A 73 0.26 -39.88 -3.56
N ASP A 74 -0.15 -40.64 -4.57
CA ASP A 74 0.40 -41.96 -4.84
C ASP A 74 1.79 -41.79 -5.48
N VAL A 75 2.82 -42.30 -4.80
CA VAL A 75 4.21 -42.23 -5.27
C VAL A 75 4.43 -43.10 -6.51
N ALA A 76 3.72 -44.23 -6.63
CA ALA A 76 3.84 -45.13 -7.77
C ALA A 76 3.22 -44.53 -9.04
N HIS A 77 2.20 -43.69 -8.90
CA HIS A 77 1.51 -43.01 -9.99
C HIS A 77 1.55 -41.49 -9.83
N ARG A 78 2.76 -40.95 -9.60
CA ARG A 78 2.95 -39.53 -9.30
C ARG A 78 2.46 -38.63 -10.44
N PRO A 79 1.39 -37.84 -10.24
CA PRO A 79 0.90 -36.93 -11.27
C PRO A 79 1.84 -35.73 -11.43
N ARG A 80 1.79 -35.06 -12.58
CA ARG A 80 2.35 -33.69 -12.68
C ARG A 80 1.49 -32.77 -11.82
N ARG A 81 2.09 -31.69 -11.29
CA ARG A 81 1.36 -30.73 -10.45
C ARG A 81 0.17 -30.10 -11.16
N GLN A 82 0.24 -29.95 -12.48
CA GLN A 82 -0.82 -29.40 -13.34
C GLN A 82 -1.98 -30.37 -13.55
N ASP A 83 -1.76 -31.67 -13.37
CA ASP A 83 -2.76 -32.72 -13.60
C ASP A 83 -3.44 -33.15 -12.28
N TRP A 84 -3.14 -32.46 -11.18
CA TRP A 84 -3.68 -32.74 -9.85
C TRP A 84 -4.55 -31.58 -9.39
N HIS A 85 -5.67 -31.87 -8.74
CA HIS A 85 -6.63 -30.85 -8.26
C HIS A 85 -6.10 -29.99 -7.09
N GLY A 86 -4.94 -30.32 -6.52
CA GLY A 86 -4.38 -29.61 -5.39
C GLY A 86 -5.13 -29.86 -4.08
N GLU A 87 -4.64 -29.22 -3.03
CA GLU A 87 -5.24 -29.21 -1.70
C GLU A 87 -5.57 -27.79 -1.25
N LEU A 88 -6.54 -27.66 -0.37
CA LEU A 88 -6.94 -26.41 0.26
C LEU A 88 -6.07 -26.16 1.49
N TYR A 89 -5.49 -24.97 1.55
CA TYR A 89 -4.72 -24.47 2.67
C TYR A 89 -5.42 -23.25 3.22
N GLU A 90 -5.67 -23.21 4.52
CA GLU A 90 -6.10 -21.97 5.18
C GLU A 90 -5.05 -20.87 4.94
N ASN A 91 -5.49 -19.67 4.59
CA ASN A 91 -4.61 -18.57 4.16
C ASN A 91 -4.77 -17.30 5.00
N GLY A 92 -5.30 -17.43 6.22
CA GLY A 92 -5.37 -16.37 7.23
C GLY A 92 -6.17 -15.11 6.88
N SER A 93 -6.70 -14.97 5.66
CA SER A 93 -7.27 -13.70 5.21
C SER A 93 -8.49 -13.27 6.02
N PHE A 94 -9.41 -14.19 6.30
CA PHE A 94 -10.54 -13.92 7.19
C PHE A 94 -11.18 -15.17 7.78
N TYR A 95 -11.91 -14.95 8.87
CA TYR A 95 -12.76 -15.92 9.54
C TYR A 95 -14.09 -15.29 9.93
N PHE A 96 -15.16 -15.75 9.31
CA PHE A 96 -16.51 -15.38 9.68
C PHE A 96 -17.10 -16.40 10.66
N SER A 97 -17.83 -15.90 11.65
CA SER A 97 -18.58 -16.73 12.55
C SER A 97 -19.83 -16.03 13.05
N THR A 98 -20.90 -16.80 13.29
CA THR A 98 -22.05 -16.30 14.04
C THR A 98 -21.65 -16.03 15.49
N ARG A 99 -22.30 -15.05 16.14
CA ARG A 99 -22.10 -14.77 17.56
C ARG A 99 -22.26 -16.03 18.41
N LYS A 100 -23.32 -16.80 18.14
CA LYS A 100 -23.65 -18.03 18.87
C LYS A 100 -22.50 -19.02 18.84
N ALA A 101 -21.89 -19.23 17.67
CA ALA A 101 -20.74 -20.09 17.50
C ALA A 101 -19.53 -19.60 18.32
N LEU A 102 -19.25 -18.28 18.30
CA LEU A 102 -18.14 -17.69 19.06
C LEU A 102 -18.34 -17.75 20.59
N GLU A 103 -19.54 -17.48 21.07
CA GLU A 103 -19.89 -17.55 22.51
C GLU A 103 -19.73 -18.98 23.05
N ASN A 104 -20.07 -19.98 22.23
CA ASN A 104 -19.85 -21.40 22.54
C ASN A 104 -18.38 -21.83 22.34
N GLY A 105 -17.48 -20.90 22.03
CA GLY A 105 -16.05 -21.16 21.82
C GLY A 105 -15.78 -22.07 20.63
N LEU A 106 -16.59 -22.00 19.57
CA LEU A 106 -16.49 -22.81 18.36
C LEU A 106 -16.58 -24.33 18.61
N LYS A 107 -17.07 -24.76 19.78
CA LYS A 107 -17.19 -26.19 20.14
C LYS A 107 -18.39 -26.88 19.50
N GLN A 108 -19.41 -26.10 19.16
CA GLN A 108 -20.67 -26.57 18.57
C GLN A 108 -20.94 -25.76 17.32
N LEU A 109 -20.20 -26.06 16.26
CA LEU A 109 -20.41 -25.48 14.94
C LEU A 109 -21.46 -26.32 14.21
N GLY A 110 -22.47 -25.66 13.63
CA GLY A 110 -23.35 -26.29 12.66
C GLY A 110 -22.64 -26.41 11.32
N LYS A 111 -23.14 -25.71 10.31
CA LYS A 111 -22.57 -25.78 8.96
C LYS A 111 -21.26 -24.99 8.87
N ILE A 112 -20.18 -25.67 8.54
CA ILE A 112 -18.87 -25.07 8.27
C ILE A 112 -18.64 -25.07 6.75
N ALA A 113 -18.13 -23.97 6.22
CA ALA A 113 -17.72 -23.88 4.82
C ALA A 113 -16.39 -23.14 4.68
N TYR A 114 -15.76 -23.25 3.51
CA TYR A 114 -14.56 -22.49 3.16
C TYR A 114 -14.84 -21.58 1.97
N TYR A 115 -14.15 -20.45 1.91
CA TYR A 115 -14.13 -19.57 0.75
C TYR A 115 -12.77 -19.69 0.06
N GLU A 116 -12.75 -20.21 -1.16
CA GLU A 116 -11.51 -20.39 -1.92
C GLU A 116 -11.10 -19.08 -2.61
N MET A 117 -9.99 -18.50 -2.16
CA MET A 117 -9.35 -17.34 -2.76
C MET A 117 -8.37 -17.77 -3.85
N LEU A 118 -8.26 -16.95 -4.90
CA LEU A 118 -7.25 -17.16 -5.94
C LEU A 118 -5.82 -17.03 -5.37
N PRO A 119 -4.83 -17.75 -5.92
CA PRO A 119 -3.46 -17.74 -5.42
C PRO A 119 -2.79 -16.36 -5.37
N GLU A 120 -3.14 -15.46 -6.27
CA GLU A 120 -2.65 -14.07 -6.30
C GLU A 120 -3.07 -13.23 -5.09
N TYR A 121 -4.19 -13.58 -4.45
CA TYR A 121 -4.70 -12.91 -3.25
C TYR A 121 -4.24 -13.56 -1.94
N SER A 122 -3.48 -14.65 -2.01
CA SER A 122 -3.01 -15.37 -0.83
C SER A 122 -1.51 -15.15 -0.61
N VAL A 123 -1.21 -14.39 0.44
CA VAL A 123 0.13 -14.21 0.99
C VAL A 123 0.03 -14.05 2.49
N ASP A 124 0.88 -14.76 3.22
CA ASP A 124 0.97 -14.68 4.67
C ASP A 124 2.32 -14.07 5.03
N ILE A 125 2.32 -13.14 5.97
CA ILE A 125 3.53 -12.52 6.52
C ILE A 125 3.78 -13.14 7.89
N ASP A 126 4.55 -14.22 7.91
CA ASP A 126 4.92 -14.94 9.13
C ASP A 126 6.33 -14.58 9.60
N VAL A 127 7.23 -14.34 8.65
CA VAL A 127 8.64 -13.98 8.88
C VAL A 127 9.09 -12.85 7.96
N ASP A 128 10.20 -12.20 8.30
CA ASP A 128 10.69 -10.99 7.59
C ASP A 128 10.89 -11.19 6.07
N ILE A 129 11.23 -12.40 5.63
CA ILE A 129 11.41 -12.71 4.20
C ILE A 129 10.09 -12.74 3.41
N ASP A 130 8.95 -12.82 4.08
CA ASP A 130 7.64 -12.76 3.43
C ASP A 130 7.29 -11.33 3.03
N TRP A 131 7.87 -10.32 3.71
CA TRP A 131 7.53 -8.92 3.51
C TRP A 131 7.68 -8.44 2.06
N PRO A 132 8.83 -8.66 1.38
CA PRO A 132 8.96 -8.23 -0.01
C PRO A 132 7.98 -8.95 -0.94
N VAL A 133 7.64 -10.22 -0.65
CA VAL A 133 6.66 -10.98 -1.45
C VAL A 133 5.26 -10.43 -1.25
N ALA A 134 4.88 -10.14 -0.01
CA ALA A 134 3.60 -9.55 0.34
C ALA A 134 3.45 -8.15 -0.26
N GLU A 135 4.48 -7.30 -0.15
CA GLU A 135 4.49 -5.97 -0.74
C GLU A 135 4.25 -6.03 -2.26
N GLN A 136 5.01 -6.85 -2.99
CA GLN A 136 4.84 -6.99 -4.43
C GLN A 136 3.47 -7.55 -4.82
N ARG A 137 2.91 -8.47 -4.03
CA ARG A 137 1.55 -8.98 -4.24
C ARG A 137 0.49 -7.91 -3.97
N VAL A 138 0.59 -7.15 -2.88
CA VAL A 138 -0.32 -6.05 -2.57
C VAL A 138 -0.25 -5.01 -3.66
N LEU A 139 0.95 -4.64 -4.11
CA LEU A 139 1.12 -3.76 -5.25
C LEU A 139 0.37 -4.33 -6.46
N ARG A 140 0.57 -5.58 -6.84
CA ARG A 140 -0.02 -6.09 -8.10
C ARG A 140 -1.52 -6.42 -8.02
N PHE A 141 -1.99 -6.94 -6.90
CA PHE A 141 -3.30 -7.56 -6.74
C PHE A 141 -4.10 -7.03 -5.54
N GLY A 142 -3.49 -6.23 -4.67
CA GLY A 142 -4.13 -5.68 -3.48
C GLY A 142 -5.28 -4.73 -3.80
N TYR A 143 -6.15 -4.53 -2.81
CA TYR A 143 -7.23 -3.57 -2.87
C TYR A 143 -6.79 -2.25 -2.25
N PHE A 144 -6.91 -1.15 -3.00
CA PHE A 144 -6.48 0.19 -2.58
C PHE A 144 -7.67 1.13 -2.27
N GLY A 145 -8.88 0.60 -2.12
CA GLY A 145 -10.08 1.39 -1.90
C GLY A 145 -10.85 1.74 -3.19
N ARG A 146 -12.15 2.04 -3.03
CA ARG A 146 -13.00 2.67 -4.05
C ARG A 146 -12.95 4.17 -3.84
N GLU A 147 -11.82 4.80 -4.14
CA GLU A 147 -11.86 6.23 -4.34
C GLU A 147 -12.02 6.51 -5.83
N GLU A 148 -13.28 6.73 -6.21
CA GLU A 148 -13.61 7.40 -7.46
C GLU A 148 -12.73 8.66 -7.55
N ASN A 149 -11.81 8.66 -8.52
CA ASN A 149 -10.88 9.76 -8.82
C ASN A 149 -9.71 10.03 -7.86
N ALA A 150 -9.16 9.08 -7.09
CA ALA A 150 -7.89 9.29 -6.33
C ALA A 150 -6.63 9.53 -7.21
N ALA A 151 -6.80 9.95 -8.47
CA ALA A 151 -5.70 10.45 -9.26
C ALA A 151 -5.20 11.76 -8.63
N VAL A 152 -3.98 11.72 -8.13
CA VAL A 152 -3.22 12.91 -7.74
C VAL A 152 -3.29 13.92 -8.89
N ARG A 153 -3.67 15.16 -8.58
CA ARG A 153 -3.73 16.28 -9.54
C ARG A 153 -2.67 17.33 -9.25
N LEU A 154 -2.18 17.38 -8.01
CA LEU A 154 -1.16 18.30 -7.55
C LEU A 154 -0.11 17.52 -6.76
N PHE A 155 1.15 17.70 -7.11
CA PHE A 155 2.29 17.21 -6.36
C PHE A 155 3.06 18.40 -5.78
N LEU A 156 3.13 18.45 -4.46
CA LEU A 156 3.88 19.42 -3.68
C LEU A 156 5.19 18.77 -3.21
N CYS A 157 6.33 19.39 -3.48
CA CYS A 157 7.63 18.80 -3.15
C CYS A 157 8.52 19.83 -2.44
N LYS A 158 9.00 19.52 -1.24
CA LYS A 158 10.06 20.29 -0.60
C LYS A 158 11.32 20.28 -1.48
N VAL A 159 12.04 21.39 -1.51
CA VAL A 159 13.32 21.46 -2.23
C VAL A 159 14.43 20.85 -1.38
N SER A 160 14.69 21.46 -0.22
CA SER A 160 15.67 21.00 0.75
C SER A 160 15.24 19.67 1.37
N GLY A 161 16.14 18.69 1.42
CA GLY A 161 15.88 17.37 2.01
C GLY A 161 14.99 16.45 1.18
N CYS A 162 14.59 16.85 -0.03
CA CYS A 162 13.84 16.01 -0.96
C CYS A 162 14.45 16.07 -2.37
N LEU A 163 14.24 17.19 -3.09
CA LEU A 163 14.82 17.39 -4.44
C LEU A 163 16.34 17.57 -4.38
N THR A 164 16.85 18.12 -3.28
CA THR A 164 18.29 18.18 -2.95
C THR A 164 18.57 17.31 -1.74
N ASN A 165 19.83 16.92 -1.57
CA ASN A 165 20.31 16.21 -0.38
C ASN A 165 20.66 17.15 0.80
N GLY A 166 20.21 18.41 0.75
CA GLY A 166 20.52 19.42 1.76
C GLY A 166 21.92 20.04 1.68
N GLN A 167 22.79 19.60 0.75
CA GLN A 167 24.11 20.21 0.59
C GLN A 167 24.06 21.52 -0.21
N ILE A 168 24.78 22.52 0.28
CA ILE A 168 24.90 23.84 -0.32
C ILE A 168 26.38 24.16 -0.48
N PHE A 169 26.77 24.49 -1.69
CA PHE A 169 28.16 24.79 -2.03
C PHE A 169 28.30 26.30 -2.16
N THR A 170 28.91 26.94 -1.17
CA THR A 170 29.17 28.38 -1.19
C THR A 170 30.56 28.65 -1.73
N SER A 171 30.65 29.46 -2.77
CA SER A 171 31.93 29.91 -3.35
C SER A 171 32.55 31.05 -2.51
N VAL A 172 33.83 31.32 -2.71
CA VAL A 172 34.54 32.43 -2.04
C VAL A 172 33.94 33.80 -2.40
N SER A 173 33.31 33.92 -3.57
CA SER A 173 32.57 35.12 -4.00
C SER A 173 31.19 35.26 -3.35
N GLY A 174 30.75 34.28 -2.56
CA GLY A 174 29.43 34.27 -1.91
C GLY A 174 28.29 33.80 -2.82
N GLU A 175 28.59 33.22 -3.98
CA GLU A 175 27.58 32.55 -4.80
C GLU A 175 27.31 31.15 -4.25
N ASP A 176 26.03 30.85 -3.99
CA ASP A 176 25.57 29.52 -3.57
C ASP A 176 25.19 28.66 -4.77
N HIS A 177 25.61 27.40 -4.74
CA HIS A 177 25.27 26.38 -5.71
C HIS A 177 24.58 25.20 -5.03
N VAL A 178 23.65 24.58 -5.74
CA VAL A 178 22.98 23.34 -5.35
C VAL A 178 23.06 22.31 -6.46
N ALA A 179 23.07 21.03 -6.08
CA ALA A 179 22.94 19.93 -7.00
C ALA A 179 21.51 19.38 -6.97
N ILE A 180 20.94 19.14 -8.15
CA ILE A 180 19.68 18.41 -8.33
C ILE A 180 19.92 17.20 -9.23
N ASN A 181 19.15 16.14 -9.03
CA ASN A 181 19.30 14.94 -9.85
C ASN A 181 18.54 15.06 -11.18
N ALA A 182 19.19 14.75 -12.29
CA ALA A 182 18.53 14.72 -13.59
C ALA A 182 17.37 13.69 -13.67
N ARG A 183 17.44 12.60 -12.89
CA ARG A 183 16.36 11.61 -12.82
C ARG A 183 15.13 12.17 -12.10
N ASP A 184 15.35 12.94 -11.04
CA ASP A 184 14.28 13.62 -10.29
C ASP A 184 13.56 14.64 -11.18
N VAL A 185 14.31 15.42 -11.95
CA VAL A 185 13.76 16.31 -12.98
C VAL A 185 12.92 15.52 -14.00
N ALA A 186 13.42 14.37 -14.48
CA ALA A 186 12.65 13.52 -15.38
C ALA A 186 11.37 12.95 -14.71
N GLY A 187 11.40 12.67 -13.40
CA GLY A 187 10.23 12.26 -12.62
C GLY A 187 9.15 13.35 -12.55
N ILE A 188 9.56 14.60 -12.28
CA ILE A 188 8.68 15.77 -12.32
C ILE A 188 8.02 15.89 -13.70
N GLN A 189 8.80 15.79 -14.78
CA GLN A 189 8.27 15.86 -16.15
C GLN A 189 7.32 14.71 -16.49
N MET A 190 7.52 13.51 -15.93
CA MET A 190 6.59 12.39 -16.11
C MET A 190 5.23 12.67 -15.50
N LEU A 191 5.18 13.27 -14.31
CA LEU A 191 3.93 13.70 -13.67
C LEU A 191 3.21 14.77 -14.52
N GLN A 192 3.96 15.73 -15.04
CA GLN A 192 3.41 16.81 -15.87
C GLN A 192 2.78 16.31 -17.18
N ARG A 193 3.40 15.33 -17.85
CA ARG A 193 2.82 14.68 -19.05
C ARG A 193 1.48 14.00 -18.77
N GLU A 194 1.25 13.66 -17.51
CA GLU A 194 0.03 13.05 -17.01
C GLU A 194 -0.94 14.09 -16.40
N ASN A 195 -0.73 15.37 -16.71
CA ASN A 195 -1.52 16.53 -16.25
C ASN A 195 -1.56 16.67 -14.72
N ILE A 196 -0.49 16.25 -14.04
CA ILE A 196 -0.30 16.48 -12.61
C ILE A 196 0.54 17.75 -12.47
N GLU A 197 -0.03 18.77 -11.85
CA GLU A 197 0.68 20.01 -11.54
C GLU A 197 1.75 19.73 -10.49
N VAL A 198 2.96 20.27 -10.66
CA VAL A 198 4.06 20.12 -9.70
C VAL A 198 4.47 21.48 -9.19
N ILE A 199 4.55 21.65 -7.87
CA ILE A 199 5.00 22.87 -7.20
C ILE A 199 6.12 22.52 -6.22
N LEU A 200 7.28 23.14 -6.41
CA LEU A 200 8.38 23.10 -5.46
C LEU A 200 8.12 24.06 -4.32
N MET A 201 8.45 23.64 -3.10
CA MET A 201 8.18 24.38 -1.87
C MET A 201 9.48 24.65 -1.11
N SER A 202 9.70 25.90 -0.72
CA SER A 202 10.78 26.33 0.16
C SER A 202 10.35 27.61 0.90
N CYS A 203 10.99 27.91 2.03
CA CYS A 203 10.64 29.07 2.86
C CYS A 203 11.82 30.01 3.09
N VAL A 204 11.54 31.22 3.59
CA VAL A 204 12.56 32.26 3.86
C VAL A 204 13.61 31.86 4.90
N ASN A 205 13.32 30.87 5.73
CA ASN A 205 14.24 30.37 6.75
C ASN A 205 15.19 29.28 6.20
N GLU A 206 14.99 28.84 4.96
CA GLU A 206 15.92 27.94 4.31
C GLU A 206 17.10 28.72 3.71
N PRO A 207 18.30 28.12 3.71
CA PRO A 207 19.53 28.76 3.23
C PRO A 207 19.55 29.08 1.72
N LEU A 208 18.60 28.57 0.93
CA LEU A 208 18.58 28.78 -0.52
C LEU A 208 17.92 30.10 -0.89
N SER A 209 18.64 30.93 -1.64
CA SER A 209 18.09 32.19 -2.16
C SER A 209 16.94 31.94 -3.14
N ARG A 210 15.95 32.85 -3.13
CA ARG A 210 14.81 32.82 -4.06
C ARG A 210 15.23 32.72 -5.52
N GLY A 211 16.25 33.48 -5.95
CA GLY A 211 16.71 33.45 -7.34
C GLY A 211 17.30 32.11 -7.77
N LEU A 212 17.96 31.38 -6.85
CA LEU A 212 18.43 30.03 -7.12
C LEU A 212 17.26 29.04 -7.22
N LEU A 213 16.28 29.15 -6.33
CA LEU A 213 15.07 28.32 -6.35
C LEU A 213 14.24 28.52 -7.63
N GLU A 214 14.12 29.76 -8.10
CA GLU A 214 13.44 30.09 -9.37
C GLU A 214 14.13 29.42 -10.56
N LYS A 215 15.47 29.40 -10.58
CA LYS A 215 16.25 28.66 -11.60
C LYS A 215 16.01 27.15 -11.52
N VAL A 216 15.98 26.58 -10.31
CA VAL A 216 15.70 25.14 -10.13
C VAL A 216 14.30 24.78 -10.63
N ALA A 217 13.28 25.57 -10.26
CA ALA A 217 11.92 25.36 -10.73
C ALA A 217 11.79 25.51 -12.25
N GLN A 218 12.50 26.49 -12.84
CA GLN A 218 12.56 26.68 -14.29
C GLN A 218 13.22 25.47 -15.00
N LEU A 219 14.34 24.97 -14.48
CA LEU A 219 15.02 23.77 -15.01
C LEU A 219 14.12 22.52 -14.94
N ALA A 220 13.36 22.39 -13.87
CA ALA A 220 12.38 21.31 -13.71
C ALA A 220 11.07 21.55 -14.49
N GLY A 221 10.86 22.76 -15.02
CA GLY A 221 9.66 23.15 -15.76
C GLY A 221 8.40 23.22 -14.90
N CYS A 222 8.51 23.53 -13.61
CA CYS A 222 7.41 23.43 -12.64
C CYS A 222 7.21 24.73 -11.85
N GLY A 223 6.15 24.80 -11.04
CA GLY A 223 5.88 25.96 -10.20
C GLY A 223 6.83 26.05 -8.99
N LEU A 224 7.02 27.25 -8.48
CA LEU A 224 7.71 27.49 -7.20
C LEU A 224 6.76 28.22 -6.26
N TRP A 225 6.64 27.71 -5.05
CA TRP A 225 6.03 28.42 -3.93
C TRP A 225 7.11 28.74 -2.89
N PHE A 226 7.40 30.03 -2.78
CA PHE A 226 8.31 30.59 -1.80
C PHE A 226 7.53 31.46 -0.80
N GLY A 227 7.49 31.05 0.47
CA GLY A 227 6.69 31.70 1.52
C GLY A 227 7.42 31.89 2.84
N GLU A 228 6.84 32.64 3.77
CA GLU A 228 7.41 32.83 5.11
C GLU A 228 7.31 31.56 5.96
N GLN A 229 6.15 30.90 5.92
CA GLN A 229 5.90 29.61 6.53
C GLN A 229 5.15 28.71 5.55
N LEU A 230 5.42 27.41 5.63
CA LEU A 230 4.79 26.38 4.81
C LEU A 230 4.19 25.34 5.76
N ASN A 231 2.99 25.63 6.26
CA ASN A 231 2.26 24.76 7.19
C ASN A 231 0.93 24.29 6.57
N GLY A 232 0.17 23.48 7.31
CA GLY A 232 -1.09 22.93 6.82
C GLY A 232 -2.12 24.00 6.43
N LEU A 233 -2.18 25.12 7.16
CA LEU A 233 -3.11 26.21 6.90
C LEU A 233 -2.84 26.94 5.57
N GLU A 234 -1.58 27.22 5.27
CA GLU A 234 -1.22 27.84 3.99
C GLU A 234 -1.52 26.90 2.83
N VAL A 235 -1.21 25.60 2.97
CA VAL A 235 -1.57 24.61 1.94
C VAL A 235 -3.09 24.52 1.78
N GLU A 236 -3.86 24.60 2.87
CA GLU A 236 -5.33 24.63 2.81
C GLU A 236 -5.85 25.82 1.99
N ARG A 237 -5.22 27.00 2.11
CA ARG A 237 -5.57 28.17 1.29
C ARG A 237 -5.29 27.91 -0.19
N LEU A 238 -4.11 27.39 -0.51
CA LEU A 238 -3.77 26.97 -1.88
C LEU A 238 -4.79 25.97 -2.43
N MET A 239 -5.23 25.02 -1.60
CA MET A 239 -6.23 24.03 -2.00
C MET A 239 -7.60 24.66 -2.29
N LYS A 240 -8.02 25.63 -1.47
CA LYS A 240 -9.26 26.41 -1.72
C LYS A 240 -9.18 27.21 -3.02
N GLU A 241 -8.07 27.89 -3.27
CA GLU A 241 -7.84 28.64 -4.51
C GLU A 241 -7.88 27.74 -5.74
N LYS A 242 -7.25 26.57 -5.67
CA LYS A 242 -7.23 25.58 -6.76
C LYS A 242 -8.51 24.74 -6.87
N LYS A 243 -9.46 24.90 -5.93
CA LYS A 243 -10.68 24.09 -5.83
C LYS A 243 -10.38 22.58 -5.82
N LEU A 244 -9.33 22.21 -5.09
CA LEU A 244 -8.86 20.84 -4.94
C LEU A 244 -9.12 20.37 -3.51
N ARG A 245 -9.41 19.08 -3.38
CA ARG A 245 -9.51 18.41 -2.09
C ARG A 245 -8.17 17.76 -1.76
N TRP A 246 -7.90 17.59 -0.46
CA TRP A 246 -6.67 16.98 0.04
C TRP A 246 -6.38 15.58 -0.52
N ASP A 247 -7.40 14.77 -0.78
CA ASP A 247 -7.28 13.45 -1.40
C ASP A 247 -6.69 13.47 -2.83
N LYS A 248 -6.68 14.63 -3.49
CA LYS A 248 -6.09 14.82 -4.83
C LYS A 248 -4.67 15.39 -4.79
N VAL A 249 -4.08 15.52 -3.62
CA VAL A 249 -2.75 16.10 -3.40
C VAL A 249 -1.77 15.01 -3.00
N ALA A 250 -0.63 14.99 -3.68
CA ALA A 250 0.56 14.29 -3.21
C ALA A 250 1.52 15.29 -2.58
N PHE A 251 2.16 14.92 -1.48
CA PHE A 251 3.21 15.75 -0.88
C PHE A 251 4.45 14.93 -0.55
N MET A 252 5.62 15.51 -0.78
CA MET A 252 6.91 14.96 -0.39
C MET A 252 7.68 15.96 0.46
N GLY A 253 8.03 15.52 1.68
CA GLY A 253 8.74 16.30 2.69
C GLY A 253 9.76 15.43 3.43
N SER A 254 10.48 16.05 4.36
CA SER A 254 11.61 15.41 5.05
C SER A 254 11.85 15.91 6.46
N GLU A 255 11.09 16.90 6.92
CA GLU A 255 11.26 17.55 8.20
C GLU A 255 10.04 17.34 9.11
N SER A 256 10.27 17.37 10.42
CA SER A 256 9.22 17.14 11.43
C SER A 256 8.03 18.11 11.33
N GLU A 257 8.29 19.31 10.83
CA GLU A 257 7.35 20.39 10.58
C GLU A 257 6.36 20.03 9.45
N ASP A 258 6.76 19.15 8.53
CA ASP A 258 5.93 18.71 7.41
C ASP A 258 4.79 17.77 7.87
N ARG A 259 4.83 17.27 9.11
CA ARG A 259 3.90 16.26 9.65
C ARG A 259 2.44 16.66 9.55
N GLU A 260 2.14 17.93 9.76
CA GLU A 260 0.77 18.45 9.61
C GLU A 260 0.27 18.24 8.17
N ILE A 261 1.11 18.55 7.17
CA ILE A 261 0.78 18.41 5.75
C ILE A 261 0.73 16.92 5.38
N LEU A 262 1.72 16.13 5.80
CA LEU A 262 1.79 14.67 5.57
C LEU A 262 0.48 13.98 6.02
N SER A 263 -0.07 14.38 7.16
CA SER A 263 -1.29 13.79 7.71
C SER A 263 -2.58 14.13 6.96
N GLN A 264 -2.60 15.23 6.19
CA GLN A 264 -3.80 15.72 5.53
C GLN A 264 -3.90 15.24 4.07
N VAL A 265 -2.77 15.12 3.37
CA VAL A 265 -2.75 14.80 1.93
C VAL A 265 -3.21 13.36 1.62
N GLY A 266 -3.80 13.21 0.42
CA GLY A 266 -4.27 11.93 -0.11
C GLY A 266 -3.14 10.92 -0.27
N LEU A 267 -1.97 11.38 -0.71
CA LEU A 267 -0.76 10.58 -0.77
C LEU A 267 0.44 11.38 -0.24
N ASN A 268 1.32 10.72 0.49
CA ASN A 268 2.57 11.32 0.89
C ASN A 268 3.73 10.35 0.71
N GLY A 269 4.93 10.90 0.59
CA GLY A 269 6.15 10.12 0.57
C GLY A 269 7.32 10.88 1.14
N VAL A 270 8.33 10.13 1.57
CA VAL A 270 9.55 10.66 2.20
C VAL A 270 10.78 9.92 1.68
N PRO A 271 11.94 10.58 1.53
CA PRO A 271 13.22 9.90 1.32
C PRO A 271 13.59 8.89 2.42
N CYS A 272 14.44 7.90 2.11
CA CYS A 272 14.89 6.93 3.13
C CYS A 272 15.76 7.53 4.24
N ASP A 273 16.38 8.69 3.97
CA ASP A 273 17.26 9.44 4.88
C ASP A 273 16.52 10.52 5.68
N SER A 274 15.18 10.54 5.62
CA SER A 274 14.34 11.41 6.46
C SER A 274 14.33 10.99 7.94
N VAL A 275 13.86 11.89 8.80
CA VAL A 275 13.76 11.62 10.24
C VAL A 275 12.80 10.46 10.52
N VAL A 276 13.10 9.67 11.55
CA VAL A 276 12.37 8.43 11.90
C VAL A 276 10.86 8.66 12.05
N ALA A 277 10.46 9.80 12.59
CA ALA A 277 9.04 10.14 12.77
C ALA A 277 8.29 10.22 11.42
N ASP A 278 8.95 10.71 10.37
CA ASP A 278 8.36 10.88 9.04
C ASP A 278 8.36 9.55 8.29
N LEU A 279 9.40 8.73 8.44
CA LEU A 279 9.44 7.36 7.92
C LEU A 279 8.25 6.52 8.44
N ILE A 280 7.83 6.75 9.69
CA ILE A 280 6.68 6.07 10.31
C ILE A 280 5.35 6.67 9.83
N ALA A 281 5.29 7.98 9.61
CA ALA A 281 4.07 8.67 9.18
C ALA A 281 3.80 8.52 7.67
N ALA A 282 4.82 8.19 6.88
CA ALA A 282 4.73 8.15 5.44
C ALA A 282 3.89 6.97 4.92
N LYS A 283 3.08 7.23 3.90
CA LYS A 283 2.38 6.22 3.09
C LYS A 283 3.33 5.55 2.10
N TYR A 284 4.40 6.24 1.72
CA TYR A 284 5.45 5.70 0.87
C TYR A 284 6.84 6.17 1.32
N THR A 285 7.67 5.24 1.76
CA THR A 285 9.08 5.52 2.06
C THR A 285 9.91 5.14 0.85
N CYS A 286 10.60 6.12 0.26
CA CYS A 286 11.47 5.87 -0.88
C CYS A 286 12.65 4.99 -0.46
N GLN A 287 13.17 4.18 -1.37
CA GLN A 287 14.44 3.47 -1.17
C GLN A 287 15.64 4.36 -1.50
N ARG A 288 15.46 5.34 -2.38
CA ARG A 288 16.48 6.33 -2.74
C ARG A 288 16.54 7.48 -1.72
N PRO A 289 17.75 7.99 -1.39
CA PRO A 289 17.89 9.15 -0.53
C PRO A 289 17.58 10.45 -1.28
N ALA A 290 17.39 11.52 -0.52
CA ALA A 290 17.14 12.86 -1.04
C ALA A 290 18.22 13.30 -2.05
N GLY A 291 17.82 14.04 -3.09
CA GLY A 291 18.71 14.48 -4.18
C GLY A 291 19.32 13.36 -5.04
N ASN A 292 18.92 12.10 -4.83
CA ASN A 292 19.51 10.93 -5.49
C ASN A 292 18.47 10.03 -6.17
N GLY A 293 17.36 10.60 -6.63
CA GLY A 293 16.30 9.84 -7.31
C GLY A 293 15.06 9.57 -6.46
N ALA A 294 14.96 10.12 -5.24
CA ALA A 294 13.79 9.92 -4.39
C ALA A 294 12.51 10.53 -5.00
N VAL A 295 12.60 11.74 -5.57
CA VAL A 295 11.46 12.39 -6.24
C VAL A 295 11.04 11.60 -7.47
N ARG A 296 12.01 11.04 -8.22
CA ARG A 296 11.76 10.15 -9.35
C ARG A 296 11.00 8.89 -8.92
N GLU A 297 11.47 8.24 -7.87
CA GLU A 297 10.86 7.02 -7.34
C GLU A 297 9.42 7.29 -6.91
N PHE A 298 9.19 8.36 -6.14
CA PHE A 298 7.86 8.72 -5.69
C PHE A 298 6.94 9.13 -6.86
N ALA A 299 7.47 9.82 -7.88
CA ALA A 299 6.74 10.12 -9.11
C ALA A 299 6.28 8.84 -9.84
N GLU A 300 7.14 7.82 -9.94
CA GLU A 300 6.78 6.53 -10.52
C GLU A 300 5.69 5.82 -9.70
N TYR A 301 5.77 5.88 -8.38
CA TYR A 301 4.75 5.35 -7.48
C TYR A 301 3.39 6.03 -7.67
N ILE A 302 3.34 7.38 -7.73
CA ILE A 302 2.14 8.16 -8.03
C ILE A 302 1.50 7.70 -9.35
N LEU A 303 2.31 7.58 -10.41
CA LEU A 303 1.82 7.17 -11.73
C LEU A 303 1.35 5.71 -11.77
N MET A 304 2.01 4.82 -11.05
CA MET A 304 1.58 3.44 -10.92
C MET A 304 0.19 3.36 -10.25
N LEU A 305 -0.04 4.12 -9.17
CA LEU A 305 -1.35 4.19 -8.52
C LEU A 305 -2.43 4.74 -9.45
N LYS A 306 -2.13 5.81 -10.20
CA LYS A 306 -3.03 6.38 -11.20
C LYS A 306 -3.43 5.35 -12.27
N LYS A 307 -2.47 4.59 -12.80
CA LYS A 307 -2.73 3.52 -13.79
C LYS A 307 -3.60 2.40 -13.23
N LYS A 308 -3.38 1.96 -11.99
CA LYS A 308 -4.19 0.91 -11.34
C LYS A 308 -5.63 1.35 -11.13
N SER A 309 -5.84 2.59 -10.68
CA SER A 309 -7.19 3.18 -10.57
C SER A 309 -7.93 3.14 -11.92
N LEU A 310 -7.26 3.51 -13.02
CA LEU A 310 -7.86 3.47 -14.35
C LEU A 310 -8.20 2.03 -14.79
N LEU A 311 -7.32 1.06 -14.53
CA LEU A 311 -7.54 -0.34 -14.89
C LEU A 311 -8.69 -0.97 -14.10
N GLN A 312 -8.86 -0.63 -12.82
CA GLN A 312 -10.00 -1.09 -12.01
C GLN A 312 -11.32 -0.59 -12.59
N VAL A 313 -11.38 0.69 -12.98
CA VAL A 313 -12.56 1.25 -13.67
C VAL A 313 -12.83 0.50 -14.97
N LEU A 314 -11.80 0.23 -15.78
CA LEU A 314 -11.96 -0.49 -17.05
C LEU A 314 -12.39 -1.96 -16.87
N GLN A 315 -11.87 -2.66 -15.85
CA GLN A 315 -12.28 -4.03 -15.53
C GLN A 315 -13.73 -4.11 -15.03
N GLU A 316 -14.25 -3.09 -14.34
CA GLU A 316 -15.68 -3.01 -14.00
C GLU A 316 -16.58 -2.82 -15.25
N HIS A 317 -16.05 -2.29 -16.35
CA HIS A 317 -16.79 -2.14 -17.62
C HIS A 317 -16.69 -3.36 -18.55
N ILE A 318 -15.72 -4.26 -18.35
CA ILE A 318 -15.66 -5.54 -19.06
C ILE A 318 -16.51 -6.53 -18.26
N ASP A 319 -17.81 -6.53 -18.58
CA ASP A 319 -18.79 -7.45 -18.04
C ASP A 319 -18.36 -8.91 -18.29
N ARG A 320 -18.55 -9.78 -17.28
CA ARG A 320 -18.27 -11.23 -17.32
C ARG A 320 -19.12 -11.96 -18.39
N ALA A 321 -20.02 -11.26 -19.07
CA ALA A 321 -20.76 -11.75 -20.22
C ALA A 321 -19.94 -11.85 -21.53
N ASN A 322 -18.73 -11.27 -21.59
CA ASN A 322 -17.91 -11.24 -22.82
C ASN A 322 -16.50 -11.83 -22.63
N PHE A 323 -16.43 -13.05 -22.11
CA PHE A 323 -15.26 -13.93 -22.29
C PHE A 323 -15.69 -15.31 -22.77
#